data_AF-A0AAD8VG28-F1
#
_entry.id   AF-A0AAD8VG28-F1
#
_cell.length_a   1.000
_cell.length_b   1.000
_cell.length_c   1.000
_cell.angle_alpha   90.00
_cell.angle_beta   90.00
_cell.angle_gamma   90.00
#
_symmetry.space_group_name_H-M   'P 1'
#
loop_
_entity.id
_entity.type
_entity.pdbx_description
1 polymer ?
#
loop_
_entity_poly.entity_id
_entity_poly.type
_entity_poly.pdbx_seq_one_letter_code
_entity_poly.pdbx_strand_id
1 'polypeptide(L)'
;MAIAVTEFHALFGFAGIEEVKDVIRIVPEVVGLIGREDAKKLINFKGYHGGNDVRSLLRSAFTKLMASSKEAASEAINKLKCRLNDSSKIRTLTKKEELVLSLERQYPEDVGVLAALFFNYVKLSPGEAIYIGANEPHAYLSGECIECMATSDNVVRAGLTPKYRDVQTLCSMLTYKQIFPEILQGVPVQPYVRRYSPPSDEFEVDCCFVPPGEVVVISSAPSLSIFLVLTGEGDIQVDSMLQGEKAKEGDVFFVPSNTKVKLSACVHASMQLYRAGVSSNPCMSVTLMLQAKRSQLESIYEITS
;
A
#
# COMPACT_ATOMS: atom_id res chain seq x y z
N MET A 1 0.34 4.60 -5.27
CA MET A 1 -0.74 3.67 -5.69
C MET A 1 -0.14 2.30 -5.86
N ALA A 2 -0.79 1.26 -5.35
CA ALA A 2 -0.36 -0.13 -5.50
C ALA A 2 -1.45 -0.93 -6.22
N ILE A 3 -1.09 -1.63 -7.29
CA ILE A 3 -1.96 -2.54 -8.06
C ILE A 3 -1.47 -3.97 -7.83
N ALA A 4 -2.31 -4.83 -7.29
CA ALA A 4 -1.95 -6.20 -6.95
C ALA A 4 -1.69 -7.03 -8.23
N VAL A 5 -0.56 -7.73 -8.25
CA VAL A 5 -0.19 -8.71 -9.29
C VAL A 5 -0.54 -10.12 -8.83
N THR A 6 -0.24 -10.42 -7.57
CA THR A 6 -0.70 -11.62 -6.88
C THR A 6 -1.66 -11.22 -5.76
N GLU A 7 -2.15 -12.19 -4.97
CA GLU A 7 -2.86 -11.83 -3.74
C GLU A 7 -1.95 -10.97 -2.84
N PHE A 8 -2.36 -9.72 -2.60
CA PHE A 8 -1.55 -8.70 -1.96
C PHE A 8 -2.18 -8.22 -0.67
N HIS A 9 -1.41 -8.23 0.42
CA HIS A 9 -1.88 -7.86 1.75
C HIS A 9 -1.14 -6.63 2.23
N ALA A 10 -1.87 -5.65 2.77
CA ALA A 10 -1.32 -4.40 3.26
C ALA A 10 -2.02 -3.92 4.53
N LEU A 11 -1.33 -3.07 5.29
CA LEU A 11 -1.93 -2.17 6.26
C LEU A 11 -2.15 -0.82 5.62
N PHE A 12 -3.28 -0.19 5.90
CA PHE A 12 -3.62 1.12 5.33
C PHE A 12 -4.52 1.93 6.25
N GLY A 13 -4.14 3.18 6.51
CA GLY A 13 -4.97 4.14 7.23
C GLY A 13 -5.33 3.69 8.64
N PHE A 14 -5.99 4.55 9.41
CA PHE A 14 -6.54 4.11 10.70
C PHE A 14 -7.82 3.29 10.50
N ALA A 15 -7.95 2.24 11.30
CA ALA A 15 -9.15 1.44 11.38
C ALA A 15 -10.36 2.25 11.88
N GLY A 16 -11.56 1.77 11.59
CA GLY A 16 -12.80 2.33 12.12
C GLY A 16 -12.80 2.38 13.65
N ILE A 17 -13.47 3.38 14.25
CA ILE A 17 -13.47 3.54 15.72
C ILE A 17 -14.01 2.30 16.44
N GLU A 18 -15.00 1.60 15.89
CA GLU A 18 -15.51 0.36 16.49
C GLU A 18 -14.46 -0.76 16.53
N GLU A 19 -13.68 -0.91 15.47
CA GLU A 19 -12.58 -1.87 15.43
C GLU A 19 -11.46 -1.49 16.42
N VAL A 20 -11.15 -0.20 16.54
CA VAL A 20 -10.20 0.28 17.56
C VAL A 20 -10.74 0.02 18.98
N LYS A 21 -12.04 0.21 19.23
CA LYS A 21 -12.65 -0.13 20.52
C LYS A 21 -12.53 -1.62 20.81
N ASP A 22 -12.71 -2.48 19.83
CA ASP A 22 -12.56 -3.92 20.00
C ASP A 22 -11.11 -4.29 20.35
N VAL A 23 -10.12 -3.69 19.68
CA VAL A 23 -8.70 -3.83 20.06
C VAL A 23 -8.49 -3.45 21.52
N ILE A 24 -9.00 -2.30 21.96
CA ILE A 24 -8.84 -1.83 23.34
C ILE A 24 -9.52 -2.79 24.34
N ARG A 25 -10.64 -3.42 23.97
CA ARG A 25 -11.35 -4.39 24.82
C ARG A 25 -10.59 -5.73 24.94
N ILE A 26 -10.01 -6.21 23.85
CA ILE A 26 -9.44 -7.57 23.77
C ILE A 26 -7.91 -7.63 23.95
N VAL A 27 -7.23 -6.48 23.87
CA VAL A 27 -5.76 -6.36 23.95
C VAL A 27 -5.35 -5.50 25.16
N PRO A 28 -5.34 -6.05 26.38
CA PRO A 28 -4.95 -5.32 27.58
C PRO A 28 -3.51 -4.78 27.53
N GLU A 29 -2.63 -5.40 26.75
CA GLU A 29 -1.24 -4.95 26.57
C GLU A 29 -1.20 -3.58 25.88
N VAL A 30 -2.08 -3.33 24.90
CA VAL A 30 -2.24 -2.01 24.27
C VAL A 30 -2.76 -0.99 25.30
N VAL A 31 -3.75 -1.38 26.12
CA VAL A 31 -4.29 -0.52 27.19
C VAL A 31 -3.21 -0.12 28.20
N GLY A 32 -2.28 -1.03 28.50
CA GLY A 32 -1.13 -0.77 29.36
C GLY A 32 -0.24 0.37 28.84
N LEU A 33 -0.06 0.47 27.53
CA LEU A 33 0.79 1.48 26.89
C LEU A 33 0.06 2.81 26.64
N ILE A 34 -1.19 2.78 26.14
CA ILE A 34 -1.94 4.02 25.87
C ILE A 34 -2.51 4.66 27.15
N GLY A 35 -2.60 3.90 28.23
CA GLY A 35 -3.14 4.34 29.52
C GLY A 35 -4.67 4.23 29.61
N ARG A 36 -5.15 3.98 30.84
CA ARG A 36 -6.58 3.73 31.12
C ARG A 36 -7.49 4.91 30.78
N GLU A 37 -6.97 6.13 30.84
CA GLU A 37 -7.75 7.33 30.53
C GLU A 37 -8.12 7.39 29.05
N ASP A 38 -7.13 7.27 28.15
CA ASP A 38 -7.38 7.31 26.71
C ASP A 38 -8.17 6.09 26.24
N ALA A 39 -7.89 4.91 26.80
CA ALA A 39 -8.69 3.72 26.57
C ALA A 39 -10.18 3.94 26.91
N LYS A 40 -10.47 4.52 28.09
CA LYS A 40 -11.85 4.85 28.49
C LYS A 40 -12.48 5.89 27.58
N LYS A 41 -11.76 6.94 27.18
CA LYS A 41 -12.26 7.97 26.26
C LYS A 41 -12.62 7.37 24.89
N LEU A 42 -11.77 6.51 24.34
CA LEU A 42 -12.03 5.83 23.06
C LEU A 42 -13.22 4.87 23.15
N ILE A 43 -13.31 4.06 24.22
CA ILE A 43 -14.46 3.16 24.45
C ILE A 43 -15.78 3.93 24.56
N ASN A 44 -15.78 5.04 25.30
CA ASN A 44 -16.99 5.81 25.57
C ASN A 44 -17.36 6.80 24.47
N PHE A 45 -16.54 6.91 23.41
CA PHE A 45 -16.84 7.79 22.30
C PHE A 45 -18.12 7.34 21.58
N LYS A 46 -19.14 8.20 21.57
CA LYS A 46 -20.45 7.95 20.91
C LYS A 46 -20.65 8.77 19.63
N GLY A 47 -19.65 9.54 19.22
CA GLY A 47 -19.75 10.35 18.01
C GLY A 47 -19.63 9.51 16.73
N TYR A 48 -19.91 10.15 15.60
CA TYR A 48 -19.80 9.52 14.29
C TYR A 48 -18.33 9.34 13.86
N HIS A 49 -18.10 8.35 12.99
CA HIS A 49 -16.80 8.10 12.35
C HIS A 49 -16.26 9.37 11.68
N GLY A 50 -14.97 9.65 11.87
CA GLY A 50 -14.26 10.71 11.13
C GLY A 50 -14.40 12.15 11.65
N GLY A 51 -15.15 12.39 12.73
CA GLY A 51 -15.23 13.70 13.40
C GLY A 51 -13.91 14.18 14.03
N ASN A 52 -13.75 15.48 14.26
CA ASN A 52 -12.52 16.05 14.84
C ASN A 52 -12.21 15.49 16.23
N ASP A 53 -13.24 15.21 17.03
CA ASP A 53 -13.07 14.67 18.39
C ASP A 53 -12.41 13.29 18.38
N VAL A 54 -12.86 12.37 17.52
CA VAL A 54 -12.26 11.03 17.42
C VAL A 54 -10.83 11.07 16.90
N ARG A 55 -10.51 12.00 15.98
CA ARG A 55 -9.14 12.20 15.51
C ARG A 55 -8.21 12.60 16.64
N SER A 56 -8.65 13.53 17.50
CA SER A 56 -7.85 13.97 18.66
C SER A 56 -7.62 12.84 19.67
N LEU A 57 -8.63 12.01 19.93
CA LEU A 57 -8.53 10.86 20.84
C LEU A 57 -7.60 9.78 20.29
N LEU A 58 -7.75 9.42 19.01
CA LEU A 58 -6.86 8.47 18.35
C LEU A 58 -5.43 8.98 18.31
N ARG A 59 -5.23 10.27 18.00
CA ARG A 59 -3.90 10.90 18.03
C ARG A 59 -3.25 10.80 19.41
N SER A 60 -3.98 11.11 20.49
CA SER A 60 -3.46 10.98 21.85
C SER A 60 -3.02 9.55 22.16
N ALA A 61 -3.91 8.58 21.94
CA ALA A 61 -3.64 7.17 22.24
C ALA A 61 -2.49 6.61 21.39
N PHE A 62 -2.50 6.89 20.09
CA PHE A 62 -1.46 6.44 19.17
C PHE A 62 -0.10 7.08 19.48
N THR A 63 -0.08 8.37 19.84
CA THR A 63 1.17 9.03 20.26
C THR A 63 1.76 8.36 21.51
N LYS A 64 0.94 8.02 22.51
CA LYS A 64 1.41 7.31 23.71
C LYS A 64 1.94 5.91 23.40
N LEU A 65 1.26 5.18 22.51
CA LEU A 65 1.76 3.90 22.01
C LEU A 65 3.13 4.06 21.36
N MET A 66 3.26 4.98 20.40
CA MET A 66 4.47 5.19 19.62
C MET A 66 5.63 5.77 20.43
N ALA A 67 5.34 6.55 21.47
CA ALA A 67 6.33 7.13 22.39
C ALA A 67 6.70 6.20 23.55
N SER A 68 6.11 5.00 23.63
CA SER A 68 6.47 4.01 24.66
C SER A 68 7.95 3.63 24.55
N SER A 69 8.60 3.43 25.69
CA SER A 69 10.01 2.98 25.69
C SER A 69 10.12 1.61 25.04
N LYS A 70 11.32 1.28 24.54
CA LYS A 70 11.58 -0.03 23.92
C LYS A 70 11.29 -1.17 24.88
N GLU A 71 11.62 -1.00 26.16
CA GLU A 71 11.41 -1.98 27.22
C GLU A 71 9.92 -2.20 27.47
N ALA A 72 9.14 -1.13 27.57
CA ALA A 72 7.69 -1.22 27.78
C ALA A 72 6.98 -1.88 26.57
N ALA A 73 7.37 -1.50 25.35
CA ALA A 73 6.84 -2.11 24.13
C ALA A 73 7.21 -3.60 24.05
N SER A 74 8.48 -3.95 24.31
CA SER A 74 8.97 -5.32 24.33
C SER A 74 8.22 -6.18 25.36
N GLU A 75 8.03 -5.68 26.58
CA GLU A 75 7.28 -6.38 27.62
C GLU A 75 5.81 -6.61 27.20
N ALA A 76 5.15 -5.58 26.64
CA ALA A 76 3.78 -5.68 26.15
C ALA A 76 3.64 -6.69 25.01
N ILE A 77 4.55 -6.66 24.04
CA ILE A 77 4.54 -7.58 22.90
C ILE A 77 4.80 -9.02 23.34
N ASN A 78 5.75 -9.24 24.25
CA ASN A 78 6.04 -10.57 24.78
C ASN A 78 4.84 -11.14 25.55
N LYS A 79 4.16 -10.34 26.37
CA LYS A 79 2.91 -10.74 27.04
C LYS A 79 1.81 -11.09 26.05
N LEU A 80 1.62 -10.25 25.03
CA LEU A 80 0.63 -10.48 23.97
C LEU A 80 0.90 -11.78 23.22
N LYS A 81 2.16 -11.99 22.79
CA LYS A 81 2.61 -13.22 22.12
C LYS A 81 2.32 -14.46 22.96
N CYS A 82 2.70 -14.47 24.23
CA CYS A 82 2.41 -15.58 25.14
C CYS A 82 0.89 -15.85 25.25
N ARG A 83 0.10 -14.80 25.48
CA ARG A 83 -1.37 -14.91 25.60
C ARG A 83 -2.02 -15.44 24.33
N LEU A 84 -1.57 -15.00 23.15
CA LEU A 84 -2.09 -15.47 21.86
C LEU A 84 -1.69 -16.92 21.57
N ASN A 85 -0.45 -17.33 21.89
CA ASN A 85 0.01 -18.72 21.74
C ASN A 85 -0.74 -19.70 22.66
N ASP A 86 -1.16 -19.25 23.85
CA ASP A 86 -2.02 -20.07 24.71
C ASP A 86 -3.47 -20.07 24.22
N SER A 87 -3.97 -18.93 23.75
CA SER A 87 -5.31 -18.81 23.17
C SER A 87 -5.48 -19.68 21.92
N SER A 88 -4.44 -19.78 21.07
CA SER A 88 -4.48 -20.58 19.84
C SER A 88 -4.61 -22.09 20.08
N LYS A 89 -4.32 -22.56 21.30
CA LYS A 89 -4.54 -23.96 21.72
C LYS A 89 -6.00 -24.24 22.06
N ILE A 90 -6.79 -23.19 22.33
CA ILE A 90 -8.16 -23.27 22.84
C ILE A 90 -9.18 -22.81 21.80
N ARG A 91 -8.83 -21.81 20.98
CA ARG A 91 -9.69 -21.25 19.94
C ARG A 91 -8.90 -20.85 18.70
N THR A 92 -9.60 -20.69 17.59
CA THR A 92 -9.06 -20.03 16.40
C THR A 92 -8.78 -18.55 16.70
N LEU A 93 -7.63 -18.07 16.26
CA LEU A 93 -7.26 -16.66 16.37
C LEU A 93 -7.97 -15.84 15.30
N THR A 94 -8.21 -14.57 15.60
CA THR A 94 -8.69 -13.62 14.57
C THR A 94 -7.57 -13.29 13.60
N LYS A 95 -7.91 -12.80 12.40
CA LYS A 95 -6.91 -12.38 11.39
C LYS A 95 -5.91 -11.36 11.94
N LYS A 96 -6.34 -10.42 12.79
CA LYS A 96 -5.46 -9.43 13.42
C LYS A 96 -4.53 -10.05 14.47
N GLU A 97 -4.99 -11.05 15.21
CA GLU A 97 -4.14 -11.79 16.16
C GLU A 97 -3.09 -12.64 15.43
N GLU A 98 -3.48 -13.31 14.34
CA GLU A 98 -2.54 -14.04 13.47
C GLU A 98 -1.52 -13.10 12.83
N LEU A 99 -1.97 -11.92 12.37
CA LEU A 99 -1.10 -10.88 11.85
C LEU A 99 -0.09 -10.42 12.90
N VAL A 100 -0.50 -10.15 14.14
CA VAL A 100 0.41 -9.78 15.23
C VAL A 100 1.50 -10.83 15.43
N LEU A 101 1.15 -12.12 15.49
CA LEU A 101 2.13 -13.20 15.64
C LEU A 101 3.07 -13.31 14.42
N SER A 102 2.56 -13.03 13.22
CA SER A 102 3.37 -12.99 12.00
C SER A 102 4.36 -11.82 12.01
N LEU A 103 3.89 -10.63 12.36
CA LEU A 103 4.71 -9.42 12.43
C LEU A 103 5.78 -9.52 13.51
N GLU A 104 5.44 -10.02 14.69
CA GLU A 104 6.39 -10.24 15.80
C GLU A 104 7.49 -11.24 15.45
N ARG A 105 7.20 -12.23 14.60
CA ARG A 105 8.22 -13.18 14.12
C ARG A 105 9.24 -12.49 13.21
N GLN A 106 8.80 -11.50 12.43
CA GLN A 106 9.62 -10.78 11.46
C GLN A 106 10.32 -9.56 12.07
N TYR A 107 9.66 -8.90 13.01
CA TYR A 107 10.09 -7.68 13.69
C TYR A 107 9.94 -7.83 15.21
N PRO A 108 10.78 -8.67 15.84
CA PRO A 108 10.66 -8.95 17.27
C PRO A 108 10.73 -7.68 18.09
N GLU A 109 9.77 -7.52 19.01
CA GLU A 109 9.73 -6.44 20.00
C GLU A 109 9.59 -5.03 19.41
N ASP A 110 9.18 -4.93 18.13
CA ASP A 110 8.95 -3.63 17.49
C ASP A 110 7.54 -3.09 17.78
N VAL A 111 7.45 -1.84 18.23
CA VAL A 111 6.16 -1.18 18.53
C VAL A 111 5.19 -1.17 17.33
N GLY A 112 5.71 -1.27 16.11
CA GLY A 112 4.95 -1.43 14.87
C GLY A 112 4.04 -2.66 14.83
N VAL A 113 4.37 -3.71 15.60
CA VAL A 113 3.53 -4.89 15.80
C VAL A 113 2.22 -4.51 16.49
N LEU A 114 2.30 -3.68 17.54
CA LEU A 114 1.11 -3.17 18.24
C LEU A 114 0.41 -2.08 17.44
N ALA A 115 1.16 -1.22 16.75
CA ALA A 115 0.60 -0.18 15.89
C ALA A 115 -0.28 -0.78 14.78
N ALA A 116 0.07 -1.96 14.25
CA ALA A 116 -0.71 -2.65 13.22
C ALA A 116 -2.18 -2.90 13.62
N LEU A 117 -2.46 -3.05 14.92
CA LEU A 117 -3.82 -3.25 15.42
C LEU A 117 -4.71 -2.01 15.19
N PHE A 118 -4.12 -0.83 15.07
CA PHE A 118 -4.83 0.43 14.83
C PHE A 118 -5.12 0.71 13.34
N PHE A 119 -4.62 -0.12 12.42
CA PHE A 119 -4.76 0.10 10.99
C PHE A 119 -5.75 -0.85 10.33
N ASN A 120 -6.27 -0.48 9.15
CA ASN A 120 -7.07 -1.40 8.35
C ASN A 120 -6.15 -2.46 7.76
N TYR A 121 -6.55 -3.72 7.84
CA TYR A 121 -5.91 -4.80 7.11
C TYR A 121 -6.64 -5.01 5.78
N VAL A 122 -5.93 -4.77 4.68
CA VAL A 122 -6.47 -4.77 3.32
C VAL A 122 -5.93 -5.97 2.57
N LYS A 123 -6.82 -6.69 1.90
CA LYS A 123 -6.50 -7.77 0.98
C LYS A 123 -6.95 -7.35 -0.42
N LEU A 124 -6.03 -7.42 -1.37
CA LEU A 124 -6.26 -7.15 -2.78
C LEU A 124 -6.05 -8.43 -3.58
N SER A 125 -7.00 -8.71 -4.45
CA SER A 125 -6.92 -9.74 -5.48
C SER A 125 -6.12 -9.20 -6.67
N PRO A 126 -5.53 -10.06 -7.52
CA PRO A 126 -4.85 -9.62 -8.74
C PRO A 126 -5.72 -8.67 -9.58
N GLY A 127 -5.16 -7.52 -9.96
CA GLY A 127 -5.86 -6.44 -10.68
C GLY A 127 -6.61 -5.46 -9.78
N GLU A 128 -6.72 -5.69 -8.48
CA GLU A 128 -7.26 -4.70 -7.54
C GLU A 128 -6.15 -3.72 -7.11
N ALA A 129 -6.52 -2.47 -6.88
CA ALA A 129 -5.57 -1.42 -6.53
C ALA A 129 -6.05 -0.54 -5.38
N ILE A 130 -5.10 0.08 -4.68
CA ILE A 130 -5.35 1.12 -3.68
C ILE A 130 -4.52 2.36 -3.98
N TYR A 131 -5.13 3.53 -3.79
CA TYR A 131 -4.41 4.79 -3.75
C TYR A 131 -4.04 5.14 -2.30
N ILE A 132 -2.80 5.61 -2.13
CA ILE A 132 -2.26 5.99 -0.84
C ILE A 132 -2.08 7.50 -0.87
N GLY A 133 -2.92 8.19 -0.10
CA GLY A 133 -2.85 9.63 0.05
C GLY A 133 -1.72 10.05 0.99
N ALA A 134 -1.32 11.32 0.87
CA ALA A 134 -0.32 11.91 1.74
C ALA A 134 -0.72 11.80 3.22
N ASN A 135 0.27 11.56 4.08
CA ASN A 135 0.11 11.46 5.52
C ASN A 135 -0.79 10.31 6.03
N GLU A 136 -1.03 9.28 5.21
CA GLU A 136 -1.70 8.05 5.63
C GLU A 136 -0.68 6.95 5.95
N PRO A 137 -0.76 6.30 7.13
CA PRO A 137 0.15 5.22 7.49
C PRO A 137 -0.20 3.98 6.66
N HIS A 138 0.81 3.35 6.07
CA HIS A 138 0.63 2.12 5.33
C HIS A 138 1.86 1.20 5.43
N ALA A 139 1.66 -0.09 5.20
CA ALA A 139 2.74 -1.06 5.13
C ALA A 139 2.35 -2.23 4.20
N TYR A 140 3.23 -2.63 3.31
CA TYR A 140 3.03 -3.83 2.48
C TYR A 140 3.52 -5.06 3.23
N LEU A 141 2.66 -6.08 3.33
CA LEU A 141 2.88 -7.24 4.19
C LEU A 141 3.29 -8.49 3.41
N SER A 142 2.55 -8.83 2.35
CA SER A 142 2.79 -10.04 1.53
C SER A 142 2.18 -9.88 0.13
N GLY A 143 2.74 -10.60 -0.86
CA GLY A 143 2.31 -10.55 -2.26
C GLY A 143 3.23 -9.74 -3.18
N GLU A 144 2.74 -9.51 -4.39
CA GLU A 144 3.42 -8.73 -5.43
C GLU A 144 2.48 -7.64 -5.95
N CYS A 145 3.01 -6.44 -6.16
CA CYS A 145 2.26 -5.33 -6.70
C CYS A 145 3.09 -4.48 -7.66
N ILE A 146 2.38 -3.79 -8.56
CA ILE A 146 2.90 -2.65 -9.30
C ILE A 146 2.64 -1.40 -8.47
N GLU A 147 3.72 -0.72 -8.09
CA GLU A 147 3.64 0.55 -7.38
C GLU A 147 3.98 1.71 -8.30
N CYS A 148 3.12 2.74 -8.29
CA CYS A 148 3.39 4.02 -8.92
C CYS A 148 3.21 5.15 -7.91
N MET A 149 4.18 6.05 -7.83
CA MET A 149 4.23 7.15 -6.87
C MET A 149 4.67 8.45 -7.54
N ALA A 150 4.33 9.57 -6.91
CA ALA A 150 4.95 10.85 -7.19
C ALA A 150 6.44 10.83 -6.82
N THR A 151 7.18 11.84 -7.28
CA THR A 151 8.61 12.01 -6.98
C THR A 151 8.83 12.51 -5.56
N SER A 152 8.70 11.62 -4.60
CA SER A 152 8.99 11.90 -3.20
C SER A 152 9.62 10.67 -2.58
N ASP A 153 10.82 10.83 -2.05
CA ASP A 153 11.52 9.87 -1.21
C ASP A 153 11.39 10.21 0.28
N ASN A 154 10.55 11.19 0.61
CA ASN A 154 10.25 11.56 1.98
C ASN A 154 9.44 10.45 2.65
N VAL A 155 10.12 9.70 3.52
CA VAL A 155 9.53 8.59 4.27
C VAL A 155 9.70 8.83 5.77
N VAL A 156 8.58 9.00 6.47
CA VAL A 156 8.54 8.96 7.95
C VAL A 156 8.08 7.58 8.40
N ARG A 157 8.90 6.90 9.22
CA ARG A 157 8.69 5.50 9.60
C ARG A 157 7.95 5.34 10.92
N ALA A 158 6.92 4.50 10.92
CA ALA A 158 6.08 4.23 12.09
C ALA A 158 6.42 2.93 12.85
N GLY A 159 7.31 2.07 12.36
CA GLY A 159 7.58 0.77 12.99
C GLY A 159 8.06 -0.25 11.98
N LEU A 160 8.10 -1.53 12.39
CA LEU A 160 8.53 -2.69 11.58
C LEU A 160 9.82 -2.38 10.82
N THR A 161 10.76 -1.74 11.51
CA THR A 161 11.98 -1.27 10.88
C THR A 161 13.08 -1.16 11.92
N PRO A 162 14.32 -1.56 11.58
CA PRO A 162 15.48 -1.29 12.41
C PRO A 162 15.96 0.16 12.29
N LYS A 163 15.43 0.93 11.32
CA LYS A 163 15.85 2.31 11.04
C LYS A 163 15.26 3.29 12.06
N TYR A 164 15.82 4.49 12.11
CA TYR A 164 15.34 5.57 12.95
C TYR A 164 13.86 5.91 12.69
N ARG A 165 13.14 6.23 13.77
CA ARG A 165 11.74 6.65 13.76
C ARG A 165 11.62 8.03 14.40
N ASP A 166 11.21 9.02 13.62
CA ASP A 166 10.83 10.33 14.15
C ASP A 166 9.37 10.29 14.61
N VAL A 167 9.16 9.82 15.85
CA VAL A 167 7.82 9.64 16.43
C VAL A 167 7.06 10.96 16.55
N GLN A 168 7.77 12.07 16.80
CA GLN A 168 7.14 13.39 16.94
C GLN A 168 6.59 13.86 15.59
N THR A 169 7.42 13.83 14.55
CA THR A 169 6.99 14.20 13.19
C THR A 169 5.87 13.29 12.72
N LEU A 170 6.04 11.97 12.88
CA LEU A 170 5.03 10.95 12.58
C LEU A 170 3.67 11.30 13.18
N CYS A 171 3.58 11.44 14.49
CA CYS A 171 2.28 11.66 15.16
C CYS A 171 1.71 13.07 14.92
N SER A 172 2.51 13.99 14.38
CA SER A 172 2.07 15.34 14.03
C SER A 172 1.48 15.44 12.63
N MET A 173 2.01 14.68 11.67
CA MET A 173 1.63 14.76 10.26
C MET A 173 0.40 13.91 9.91
N LEU A 174 0.21 12.79 10.62
CA LEU A 174 -0.86 11.82 10.34
C LEU A 174 -2.27 12.45 10.33
N THR A 175 -3.10 12.03 9.38
CA THR A 175 -4.47 12.58 9.23
C THR A 175 -5.47 12.08 10.28
N TYR A 176 -5.20 10.88 10.84
CA TYR A 176 -6.10 10.14 11.73
C TYR A 176 -7.51 9.88 11.16
N LYS A 177 -7.66 9.91 9.82
CA LYS A 177 -8.89 9.53 9.14
C LYS A 177 -9.13 8.03 9.33
N GLN A 178 -10.34 7.67 9.74
CA GLN A 178 -10.77 6.29 9.95
C GLN A 178 -11.54 5.79 8.73
N ILE A 179 -10.87 5.73 7.59
CA ILE A 179 -11.49 5.40 6.31
C ILE A 179 -10.84 4.13 5.77
N PHE A 180 -11.67 3.14 5.45
CA PHE A 180 -11.22 1.98 4.69
C PHE A 180 -10.95 2.43 3.24
N PRO A 181 -9.81 2.06 2.63
CA PRO A 181 -9.47 2.55 1.32
C PRO A 181 -10.47 2.06 0.27
N GLU A 182 -10.73 2.90 -0.73
CA GLU A 182 -11.45 2.46 -1.92
C GLU A 182 -10.58 1.47 -2.71
N ILE A 183 -11.15 0.31 -3.03
CA ILE A 183 -10.51 -0.70 -3.88
C ILE A 183 -10.87 -0.42 -5.34
N LEU A 184 -9.87 -0.02 -6.12
CA LEU A 184 -10.01 0.31 -7.53
C LEU A 184 -9.84 -0.95 -8.38
N GLN A 185 -10.73 -1.15 -9.35
CA GLN A 185 -10.69 -2.29 -10.30
C GLN A 185 -10.07 -1.92 -11.66
N GLY A 186 -9.74 -0.64 -11.84
CA GLY A 186 -9.42 -0.04 -13.13
C GLY A 186 -10.63 0.07 -14.05
N VAL A 187 -10.63 1.11 -14.88
CA VAL A 187 -11.68 1.40 -15.85
C VAL A 187 -11.23 0.93 -17.24
N PRO A 188 -12.00 0.08 -17.96
CA PRO A 188 -11.68 -0.25 -19.35
C PRO A 188 -11.71 1.01 -20.22
N VAL A 189 -10.60 1.31 -20.90
CA VAL A 189 -10.48 2.47 -21.79
C VAL A 189 -10.47 2.08 -23.27
N GLN A 190 -10.08 0.84 -23.57
CA GLN A 190 -10.16 0.21 -24.88
C GLN A 190 -10.09 -1.32 -24.70
N PRO A 191 -10.32 -2.15 -25.74
CA PRO A 191 -10.08 -3.57 -25.65
C PRO A 191 -8.69 -3.85 -25.09
N TYR A 192 -8.61 -4.78 -24.13
CA TYR A 192 -7.37 -5.25 -23.52
C TYR A 192 -6.62 -4.24 -22.63
N VAL A 193 -7.15 -3.05 -22.41
CA VAL A 193 -6.49 -2.02 -21.60
C VAL A 193 -7.43 -1.50 -20.51
N ARG A 194 -6.97 -1.56 -19.27
CA ARG A 194 -7.64 -1.00 -18.10
C ARG A 194 -6.78 0.11 -17.51
N ARG A 195 -7.40 1.24 -17.15
CA ARG A 195 -6.73 2.39 -16.55
C ARG A 195 -7.05 2.53 -15.07
N TYR A 196 -6.04 2.78 -14.26
CA TYR A 196 -6.14 3.16 -12.86
C TYR A 196 -5.76 4.63 -12.73
N SER A 197 -6.74 5.48 -12.41
CA SER A 197 -6.57 6.92 -12.20
C SER A 197 -6.81 7.22 -10.72
N PRO A 198 -5.78 7.55 -9.93
CA PRO A 198 -5.97 8.01 -8.57
C PRO A 198 -6.65 9.39 -8.55
N PRO A 199 -7.10 9.88 -7.38
CA PRO A 199 -7.63 11.24 -7.23
C PRO A 199 -6.61 12.37 -7.45
N SER A 200 -5.33 12.07 -7.70
CA SER A 200 -4.30 13.06 -7.99
C SER A 200 -3.96 13.10 -9.49
N ASP A 201 -3.59 14.28 -9.98
CA ASP A 201 -3.26 14.50 -11.39
C ASP A 201 -1.80 14.11 -11.75
N GLU A 202 -1.07 13.49 -10.82
CA GLU A 202 0.37 13.25 -11.00
C GLU A 202 0.67 12.07 -11.93
N PHE A 203 -0.16 11.03 -11.89
CA PHE A 203 0.06 9.84 -12.71
C PHE A 203 -1.23 9.06 -12.98
N GLU A 204 -1.23 8.29 -14.07
CA GLU A 204 -2.17 7.22 -14.37
C GLU A 204 -1.39 5.95 -14.70
N VAL A 205 -1.98 4.79 -14.43
CA VAL A 205 -1.39 3.51 -14.80
C VAL A 205 -2.36 2.72 -15.67
N ASP A 206 -1.93 2.36 -16.87
CA ASP A 206 -2.65 1.42 -17.74
C ASP A 206 -2.09 0.00 -17.52
N CYS A 207 -2.98 -0.97 -17.31
CA CYS A 207 -2.67 -2.40 -17.43
C CYS A 207 -3.09 -2.87 -18.83
N CYS A 208 -2.12 -3.31 -19.62
CA CYS A 208 -2.28 -3.80 -20.98
C CYS A 208 -2.10 -5.32 -21.01
N PHE A 209 -3.12 -6.06 -21.45
CA PHE A 209 -3.05 -7.51 -21.63
C PHE A 209 -3.15 -7.88 -23.10
N VAL A 210 -2.05 -8.21 -23.76
CA VAL A 210 -2.03 -8.58 -25.17
C VAL A 210 -2.21 -10.09 -25.31
N PRO A 211 -3.34 -10.60 -25.84
CA PRO A 211 -3.55 -12.03 -26.03
C PRO A 211 -2.57 -12.63 -27.05
N PRO A 212 -2.38 -13.96 -27.07
CA PRO A 212 -1.49 -14.61 -28.03
C PRO A 212 -1.84 -14.27 -29.48
N GLY A 213 -0.84 -13.84 -30.25
CA GLY A 213 -0.97 -13.48 -31.67
C GLY A 213 -1.74 -12.18 -31.95
N GLU A 214 -2.21 -11.49 -30.92
CA GLU A 214 -2.93 -10.23 -31.04
C GLU A 214 -1.99 -9.01 -30.99
N VAL A 215 -2.54 -7.89 -31.43
CA VAL A 215 -1.87 -6.59 -31.44
C VAL A 215 -2.73 -5.56 -30.72
N VAL A 216 -2.15 -4.89 -29.73
CA VAL A 216 -2.78 -3.76 -29.04
C VAL A 216 -2.05 -2.48 -29.42
N VAL A 217 -2.82 -1.49 -29.87
CA VAL A 217 -2.32 -0.16 -30.21
C VAL A 217 -2.70 0.83 -29.12
N ILE A 218 -1.70 1.47 -28.54
CA ILE A 218 -1.85 2.54 -27.57
C ILE A 218 -1.68 3.88 -28.31
N SER A 219 -2.73 4.70 -28.27
CA SER A 219 -2.72 6.03 -28.88
C SER A 219 -1.68 6.93 -28.22
N SER A 220 -1.15 7.87 -29.00
CA SER A 220 -0.22 8.87 -28.49
C SER A 220 -0.89 9.71 -27.39
N ALA A 221 -0.10 10.07 -26.38
CA ALA A 221 -0.52 10.93 -25.28
C ALA A 221 0.43 12.13 -25.17
N PRO A 222 -0.04 13.30 -24.70
CA PRO A 222 0.81 14.49 -24.57
C PRO A 222 1.87 14.36 -23.46
N SER A 223 1.86 13.28 -22.68
CA SER A 223 2.82 12.97 -21.63
C SER A 223 3.82 11.90 -22.06
N LEU A 224 4.99 11.88 -21.42
CA LEU A 224 5.87 10.71 -21.45
C LEU A 224 5.21 9.50 -20.77
N SER A 225 5.71 8.31 -21.05
CA SER A 225 5.30 7.11 -20.33
C SER A 225 6.42 6.08 -20.19
N ILE A 226 6.32 5.26 -19.15
CA ILE A 226 7.22 4.15 -18.87
C ILE A 226 6.39 2.87 -18.98
N PHE A 227 6.86 1.91 -19.77
CA PHE A 227 6.28 0.58 -19.87
C PHE A 227 7.16 -0.41 -19.13
N LEU A 228 6.54 -1.29 -18.34
CA LEU A 228 7.16 -2.45 -17.70
C LEU A 228 6.47 -3.70 -18.21
N VAL A 229 7.24 -4.63 -18.77
CA VAL A 229 6.73 -5.96 -19.13
C VAL A 229 6.71 -6.82 -17.89
N LEU A 230 5.51 -7.15 -17.41
CA LEU A 230 5.35 -7.93 -16.20
C LEU A 230 5.46 -9.43 -16.46
N THR A 231 4.86 -9.93 -17.55
CA THR A 231 4.91 -11.34 -17.92
C THR A 231 4.86 -11.52 -19.43
N GLY A 232 5.47 -12.58 -19.92
CA GLY A 232 5.41 -12.97 -21.32
C GLY A 232 6.45 -12.26 -22.19
N GLU A 233 6.31 -12.41 -23.50
CA GLU A 233 7.24 -11.89 -24.50
C GLU A 233 6.52 -11.48 -25.78
N GLY A 234 7.12 -10.56 -26.51
CA GLY A 234 6.56 -9.98 -27.72
C GLY A 234 7.45 -8.93 -28.34
N ASP A 235 6.81 -8.04 -29.10
CA ASP A 235 7.45 -6.92 -29.79
C ASP A 235 6.75 -5.61 -29.41
N ILE A 236 7.55 -4.59 -29.10
CA ILE A 236 7.10 -3.22 -28.89
C ILE A 236 7.62 -2.37 -30.04
N GLN A 237 6.70 -1.71 -30.75
CA GLN A 237 7.04 -0.82 -31.86
C GLN A 237 6.46 0.57 -31.60
N VAL A 238 7.31 1.59 -31.69
CA VAL A 238 6.89 3.00 -31.72
C VAL A 238 6.84 3.52 -33.14
N ASP A 239 6.01 4.51 -33.42
CA ASP A 239 5.87 5.12 -34.74
C ASP A 239 7.17 5.70 -35.32
N SER A 240 8.07 6.18 -34.46
CA SER A 240 9.41 6.66 -34.84
C SER A 240 10.40 5.55 -35.22
N MET A 241 10.05 4.27 -35.04
CA MET A 241 10.92 3.12 -35.32
C MET A 241 10.45 2.29 -36.52
N LEU A 242 11.39 2.00 -37.43
CA LEU A 242 11.15 1.19 -38.62
C LEU A 242 10.92 -0.30 -38.30
N GLN A 243 11.48 -0.79 -37.19
CA GLN A 243 11.32 -2.16 -36.71
C GLN A 243 10.95 -2.16 -35.22
N GLY A 244 10.22 -3.17 -34.78
CA GLY A 244 9.92 -3.37 -33.36
C GLY A 244 11.14 -3.88 -32.59
N GLU A 245 11.21 -3.51 -31.32
CA GLU A 245 12.17 -4.05 -30.35
C GLU A 245 11.55 -5.27 -29.66
N LYS A 246 12.35 -6.32 -29.45
CA LYS A 246 11.92 -7.48 -28.66
C LYS A 246 11.77 -7.07 -27.20
N ALA A 247 10.69 -7.52 -26.59
CA ALA A 247 10.36 -7.22 -25.21
C ALA A 247 9.97 -8.50 -24.49
N LYS A 248 10.55 -8.73 -23.31
CA LYS A 248 10.27 -9.88 -22.45
C LYS A 248 10.08 -9.41 -21.00
N GLU A 249 9.59 -10.32 -20.17
CA GLU A 249 9.43 -10.13 -18.74
C GLU A 249 10.65 -9.46 -18.07
N GLY A 250 10.38 -8.39 -17.32
CA GLY A 250 11.37 -7.56 -16.65
C GLY A 250 11.90 -6.39 -17.47
N ASP A 251 11.67 -6.34 -18.78
CA ASP A 251 12.11 -5.22 -19.62
C ASP A 251 11.30 -3.95 -19.33
N VAL A 252 11.98 -2.81 -19.38
CA VAL A 252 11.43 -1.47 -19.16
C VAL A 252 11.74 -0.57 -20.34
N PHE A 253 10.72 0.13 -20.84
CA PHE A 253 10.83 1.02 -22.00
C PHE A 253 10.35 2.42 -21.66
N PHE A 254 11.13 3.42 -22.06
CA PHE A 254 10.72 4.82 -22.03
C PHE A 254 10.12 5.20 -23.38
N VAL A 255 8.94 5.82 -23.36
CA VAL A 255 8.24 6.29 -24.55
C VAL A 255 8.02 7.81 -24.45
N PRO A 256 8.59 8.62 -25.36
CA PRO A 256 8.39 10.07 -25.39
C PRO A 256 6.92 10.47 -25.60
N SER A 257 6.59 11.70 -25.24
CA SER A 257 5.28 12.30 -25.52
C SER A 257 4.95 12.27 -27.01
N ASN A 258 3.66 12.18 -27.32
CA ASN A 258 3.10 12.18 -28.67
C ASN A 258 3.54 10.99 -29.54
N THR A 259 4.09 9.93 -28.92
CA THR A 259 4.50 8.69 -29.60
C THR A 259 3.39 7.65 -29.52
N LYS A 260 2.99 7.09 -30.66
CA LYS A 260 2.07 5.94 -30.71
C LYS A 260 2.85 4.64 -30.46
N VAL A 261 2.27 3.72 -29.69
CA VAL A 261 2.90 2.43 -29.36
C VAL A 261 2.05 1.27 -29.86
N LYS A 262 2.68 0.29 -30.50
CA LYS A 262 2.08 -0.97 -30.92
C LYS A 262 2.73 -2.10 -30.12
N LEU A 263 1.92 -2.85 -29.38
CA LEU A 263 2.32 -4.00 -28.59
C LEU A 263 1.83 -5.26 -29.29
N SER A 264 2.71 -6.21 -29.56
CA SER A 264 2.36 -7.46 -30.23
C SER A 264 2.87 -8.64 -29.40
N ALA A 265 1.99 -9.59 -29.06
CA ALA A 265 2.40 -10.78 -28.34
C ALA A 265 2.80 -11.91 -29.30
N CYS A 266 3.64 -12.83 -28.84
CA CYS A 266 3.93 -14.08 -29.55
C CYS A 266 2.64 -14.89 -29.80
N VAL A 267 2.65 -15.75 -30.83
CA VAL A 267 1.46 -16.54 -31.23
C VAL A 267 1.02 -17.54 -30.14
N HIS A 268 1.93 -17.96 -29.27
CA HIS A 268 1.70 -19.03 -28.29
C HIS A 268 1.61 -18.55 -26.84
N ALA A 269 1.81 -17.26 -26.57
CA ALA A 269 1.83 -16.72 -25.21
C ALA A 269 1.28 -15.30 -25.19
N SER A 270 0.54 -14.96 -24.13
CA SER A 270 0.10 -13.59 -23.88
C SER A 270 1.25 -12.75 -23.32
N MET A 271 1.12 -11.43 -23.44
CA MET A 271 2.04 -10.47 -22.85
C MET A 271 1.25 -9.50 -21.96
N GLN A 272 1.69 -9.31 -20.71
CA GLN A 272 1.09 -8.33 -19.81
C GLN A 272 2.10 -7.23 -19.50
N LEU A 273 1.67 -5.98 -19.66
CA LEU A 273 2.48 -4.80 -19.40
C LEU A 273 1.73 -3.80 -18.54
N TYR A 274 2.48 -3.01 -17.79
CA TYR A 274 1.98 -1.83 -17.11
C TYR A 274 2.64 -0.59 -17.72
N ARG A 275 1.82 0.41 -18.02
CA ARG A 275 2.27 1.71 -18.53
C ARG A 275 1.93 2.77 -17.50
N ALA A 276 2.95 3.42 -16.95
CA ALA A 276 2.77 4.61 -16.13
C ALA A 276 2.93 5.86 -16.99
N GLY A 277 2.00 6.80 -16.89
CA GLY A 277 2.04 8.09 -17.60
C GLY A 277 1.57 9.23 -16.68
N VAL A 278 1.75 10.47 -17.11
CA VAL A 278 1.23 11.66 -16.39
C VAL A 278 -0.19 11.92 -16.86
N SER A 279 -1.09 12.26 -15.95
CA SER A 279 -2.43 12.70 -16.33
C SER A 279 -2.36 14.01 -17.15
N SER A 280 -3.42 14.39 -17.85
CA SER A 280 -3.48 15.39 -18.94
C SER A 280 -2.97 16.82 -18.70
N ASN A 281 -2.29 17.14 -17.58
CA ASN A 281 -1.64 18.42 -17.33
C ASN A 281 -0.10 18.30 -17.40
N PRO A 282 0.54 18.73 -18.51
CA PRO A 282 1.99 18.60 -18.72
C PRO A 282 2.84 19.61 -17.93
N CYS A 283 2.27 20.33 -16.96
CA CYS A 283 2.91 21.50 -16.34
C CYS A 283 3.80 21.18 -15.12
N MET A 284 3.96 19.92 -14.75
CA MET A 284 4.85 19.53 -13.65
C MET A 284 5.92 18.56 -14.14
N SER A 285 7.15 18.78 -13.67
CA SER A 285 8.26 17.83 -13.79
C SER A 285 7.91 16.58 -12.99
N VAL A 286 7.20 15.64 -13.60
CA VAL A 286 6.86 14.36 -12.97
C VAL A 286 7.89 13.32 -13.38
N THR A 287 8.68 12.85 -12.42
CA THR A 287 9.44 11.60 -12.58
C THR A 287 8.53 10.45 -12.14
N LEU A 288 8.22 9.53 -13.05
CA LEU A 288 7.40 8.37 -12.75
C LEU A 288 8.30 7.26 -12.21
N MET A 289 8.00 6.75 -11.02
CA MET A 289 8.59 5.52 -10.51
C MET A 289 7.55 4.41 -10.69
N LEU A 290 7.89 3.39 -11.48
CA LEU A 290 7.09 2.18 -11.62
C LEU A 290 7.94 1.01 -11.15
N GLN A 291 7.50 0.33 -10.09
CA GLN A 291 8.24 -0.77 -9.50
C GLN A 291 7.33 -1.99 -9.35
N ALA A 292 7.83 -3.15 -9.76
CA ALA A 292 7.30 -4.43 -9.28
C ALA A 292 7.90 -4.68 -7.90
N LYS A 293 7.08 -4.61 -6.85
CA LYS A 293 7.49 -4.94 -5.49
C LYS A 293 7.06 -6.36 -5.18
N ARG A 294 8.02 -7.19 -4.77
CA ARG A 294 7.77 -8.47 -4.11
C ARG A 294 7.94 -8.25 -2.62
N SER A 295 6.85 -8.29 -1.86
CA SER A 295 6.95 -8.20 -0.40
C SER A 295 7.38 -9.56 0.15
N GLN A 296 8.67 -9.86 -0.01
CA GLN A 296 9.42 -10.57 1.00
C GLN A 296 10.52 -9.60 1.42
N LEU A 297 10.55 -9.25 2.72
CA LEU A 297 11.71 -8.71 3.44
C LEU A 297 11.95 -7.18 3.44
N GLU A 298 11.10 -6.35 2.82
CA GLU A 298 11.17 -4.89 2.99
C GLU A 298 9.80 -4.29 3.34
N SER A 299 9.21 -4.73 4.47
CA SER A 299 8.07 -4.00 5.04
C SER A 299 8.60 -2.66 5.54
N ILE A 300 8.25 -1.58 4.86
CA ILE A 300 8.47 -0.23 5.36
C ILE A 300 7.09 0.30 5.72
N TYR A 301 6.90 0.67 6.99
CA TYR A 301 5.85 1.60 7.34
C TYR A 301 6.21 2.93 6.68
N GLU A 302 5.73 3.15 5.47
CA GLU A 302 5.98 4.37 4.71
C GLU A 302 4.83 5.33 4.96
N ILE A 303 5.19 6.60 5.03
CA ILE A 303 4.25 7.71 4.91
C ILE A 303 4.91 8.61 3.91
N THR A 304 4.36 8.62 2.71
CA THR A 304 4.74 9.58 1.69
C THR A 304 4.11 10.92 2.07
N SER A 305 4.94 11.95 2.17
CA SER A 305 4.51 13.34 2.36
C SER A 305 4.18 13.99 1.03
#